data_AF-B6H6E0-F1
#
_entry.id   AF-B6H6E0-F1
#
_cell.length_a   1.000
_cell.length_b   1.000
_cell.length_c   1.000
_cell.angle_alpha   90.00
_cell.angle_beta   90.00
_cell.angle_gamma   90.00
#
_symmetry.space_group_name_H-M   'P 1'
#
loop_
_entity.id
_entity.type
_entity.pdbx_description
1 polymer ?
#
loop_
_entity_poly.entity_id
_entity_poly.type
_entity_poly.pdbx_seq_one_letter_code
_entity_poly.pdbx_strand_id
1 'polypeptide(L)'
;MISANFSSLLLLLSFPISQPILQPLSLLQIRHAKSKEVANNRNIPTVGEWELDLLTRLRVQREEREQARGQILSEFRLLVGMTQAIIATAHPQDVAAQNMLWELHGRAEILRMEWIVIRSTA
;
A
#
# COMPACT_ATOMS: atom_id res chain seq x y z
N MET A 1 24.64 -9.45 -35.01
CA MET A 1 25.16 -8.40 -34.12
C MET A 1 24.04 -7.43 -33.79
N ILE A 2 23.33 -7.66 -32.67
CA ILE A 2 22.61 -6.62 -31.93
C ILE A 2 22.84 -6.98 -30.46
N SER A 3 23.97 -6.54 -29.92
CA SER A 3 24.25 -6.53 -28.48
C SER A 3 23.85 -5.16 -27.95
N ALA A 4 22.66 -5.04 -27.41
CA ALA A 4 22.28 -3.98 -26.52
C ALA A 4 20.99 -4.44 -25.85
N ASN A 5 21.00 -4.51 -24.51
CA ASN A 5 19.85 -4.48 -23.59
C ASN A 5 20.04 -5.31 -22.31
N PHE A 6 21.26 -5.82 -22.03
CA PHE A 6 21.59 -6.35 -20.70
C PHE A 6 22.15 -5.29 -19.73
N SER A 7 22.52 -4.09 -20.20
CA SER A 7 23.10 -3.03 -19.35
C SER A 7 22.11 -2.29 -18.46
N SER A 8 20.80 -2.36 -18.71
CA SER A 8 19.81 -1.62 -17.90
C SER A 8 19.38 -2.35 -16.62
N LEU A 9 19.68 -3.65 -16.49
CA LEU A 9 19.33 -4.45 -15.31
C LEU A 9 20.43 -4.47 -14.23
N LEU A 10 21.65 -4.04 -14.56
CA LEU A 10 22.81 -4.07 -13.65
C LEU A 10 23.06 -2.74 -12.92
N LEU A 11 22.30 -1.69 -13.22
CA LEU A 11 22.40 -0.37 -12.56
C LEU A 11 21.51 -0.19 -11.32
N LEU A 12 20.64 -1.17 -11.01
CA LEU A 12 19.80 -1.14 -9.80
C LEU A 12 20.43 -1.84 -8.59
N LEU A 13 21.60 -2.50 -8.76
CA LEU A 13 22.33 -3.16 -7.68
C LEU A 13 23.42 -2.29 -7.04
N SER A 14 23.56 -1.03 -7.47
CA SER A 14 24.52 -0.07 -6.91
C SER A 14 23.85 1.02 -6.06
N PHE A 15 22.92 0.64 -5.20
CA PHE A 15 22.55 1.50 -4.07
C PHE A 15 23.42 1.13 -2.86
N PRO A 16 24.07 2.10 -2.19
CA PRO A 16 24.94 1.82 -1.07
C PRO A 16 24.09 1.35 0.13
N ILE A 17 24.05 0.04 0.34
CA ILE A 17 23.77 -0.55 1.65
C ILE A 17 25.03 -0.32 2.48
N SER A 18 25.06 0.77 3.24
CA SER A 18 25.75 0.92 4.54
C SER A 18 26.03 2.40 4.84
N GLN A 19 25.23 2.99 5.72
CA GLN A 19 25.79 3.74 6.87
C GLN A 19 24.90 3.48 8.10
N PRO A 20 25.48 3.12 9.26
CA PRO A 20 24.73 2.82 10.46
C PRO A 20 24.18 4.09 11.10
N ILE A 21 22.89 4.00 11.41
CA ILE A 21 22.14 4.67 12.47
C ILE A 21 23.07 5.15 13.60
N LEU A 22 23.35 6.45 13.65
CA LEU A 22 23.93 7.10 14.83
C LEU A 22 23.53 8.58 14.80
N GLN A 23 22.25 8.87 15.08
CA GLN A 23 21.76 10.13 15.66
C GLN A 23 20.21 10.15 15.85
N PRO A 24 19.59 9.36 16.73
CA PRO A 24 18.19 9.58 17.09
C PRO A 24 17.99 10.45 18.35
N LEU A 25 19.00 10.68 19.18
CA LEU A 25 18.78 11.35 20.49
C LEU A 25 18.58 12.87 20.42
N SER A 26 19.26 13.59 19.53
CA SER A 26 19.16 15.06 19.45
C SER A 26 17.81 15.54 18.90
N LEU A 27 17.24 14.85 17.92
CA LEU A 27 15.92 15.17 17.35
C LEU A 27 14.77 14.94 18.34
N LEU A 28 14.88 13.90 19.17
CA LEU A 28 13.89 13.61 20.21
C LEU A 28 13.91 14.70 21.30
N GLN A 29 15.09 15.15 21.74
CA GLN A 29 15.20 16.21 22.73
C GLN A 29 14.66 17.56 22.24
N ILE A 30 14.92 17.92 20.97
CA ILE A 30 14.36 19.15 20.38
C ILE A 30 12.82 19.05 20.25
N ARG A 31 12.28 17.86 19.90
CA ARG A 31 10.83 17.62 19.91
C ARG A 31 10.24 17.74 21.31
N HIS A 32 10.88 17.19 22.34
CA HIS A 32 10.35 17.22 23.70
C HIS A 32 10.44 18.60 24.37
N ALA A 33 11.51 19.36 24.13
CA ALA A 33 11.62 20.74 24.62
C ALA A 33 10.57 21.64 23.98
N LYS A 34 10.40 21.54 22.65
CA LYS A 34 9.36 22.29 21.91
C LYS A 34 7.95 21.81 22.24
N SER A 35 7.77 20.52 22.54
CA SER A 35 6.47 19.96 22.96
C SER A 35 6.05 20.45 24.35
N LYS A 36 6.97 20.65 25.30
CA LYS A 36 6.64 21.21 26.62
C LYS A 36 6.27 22.69 26.55
N GLU A 37 6.91 23.45 25.66
CA GLU A 37 6.61 24.87 25.45
C GLU A 37 5.30 25.09 24.67
N VAL A 38 4.99 24.21 23.71
CA VAL A 38 3.75 24.28 22.90
C VAL A 38 2.53 23.68 23.62
N ALA A 39 2.72 22.68 24.50
CA ALA A 39 1.61 22.07 25.24
C ALA A 39 1.00 23.00 26.30
N ASN A 40 1.77 23.96 26.82
CA ASN A 40 1.31 24.83 27.91
C ASN A 40 0.58 26.11 27.45
N ASN A 41 0.49 26.38 26.14
CA ASN A 41 -0.04 27.66 25.64
C ASN A 41 -1.03 27.52 24.47
N ARG A 42 -1.52 26.31 24.20
CA ARG A 42 -2.63 26.08 23.27
C ARG A 42 -3.73 25.40 24.05
N ASN A 43 -4.80 26.14 24.37
CA ASN A 43 -6.07 25.52 24.72
C ASN A 43 -6.42 24.58 23.57
N ILE A 44 -6.34 23.27 23.81
CA ILE A 44 -6.90 22.29 22.89
C ILE A 44 -8.39 22.62 22.86
N PRO A 45 -8.97 23.01 21.71
CA PRO A 45 -10.39 23.30 21.65
C PRO A 45 -11.16 22.09 22.14
N THR A 46 -11.98 22.26 23.16
CA THR A 46 -12.88 21.20 23.61
C THR A 46 -13.92 21.02 22.51
N VAL A 47 -13.78 19.92 21.77
CA VAL A 47 -14.67 19.52 20.69
C VAL A 47 -16.10 19.41 21.24
N GLY A 48 -17.09 20.04 20.59
CA GLY A 48 -18.49 19.92 20.99
C GLY A 48 -19.02 18.50 20.75
N GLU A 49 -20.07 18.07 21.45
CA GLU A 49 -20.60 16.70 21.35
C GLU A 49 -20.95 16.29 19.90
N TRP A 50 -21.51 17.20 19.11
CA TRP A 50 -21.84 16.95 17.69
C TRP A 50 -20.58 16.80 16.81
N GLU A 51 -19.52 17.54 17.12
CA GLU A 51 -18.25 17.49 16.39
C GLU A 51 -17.51 16.21 16.75
N LEU A 52 -17.60 15.76 18.01
CA LEU A 52 -17.07 14.47 18.46
C LEU A 52 -17.77 13.30 17.75
N ASP A 53 -19.09 13.37 17.61
CA ASP A 53 -19.87 12.37 16.86
C ASP A 53 -19.48 12.37 15.36
N LEU A 54 -19.36 13.54 14.73
CA LEU A 54 -18.89 13.66 13.35
C LEU A 54 -17.49 13.05 13.17
N LEU A 55 -16.54 13.38 14.03
CA LEU A 55 -15.17 12.85 13.99
C LEU A 55 -15.15 11.34 14.21
N THR A 56 -16.02 10.83 15.09
CA THR A 56 -16.17 9.39 15.33
C THR A 56 -16.67 8.68 14.07
N ARG A 57 -17.70 9.21 13.41
CA ARG A 57 -18.20 8.66 12.14
C ARG A 57 -17.14 8.67 11.05
N LEU A 58 -16.41 9.78 10.89
CA LEU A 58 -15.32 9.88 9.92
C LEU A 58 -14.20 8.88 10.19
N ARG A 59 -13.89 8.64 11.46
CA ARG A 59 -12.91 7.64 11.88
C ARG A 59 -13.36 6.22 11.50
N VAL A 60 -14.58 5.84 11.85
CA VAL A 60 -15.14 4.52 11.52
C VAL A 60 -15.12 4.31 10.01
N GLN A 61 -15.61 5.27 9.23
CA GLN A 61 -15.60 5.20 7.76
C GLN A 61 -14.18 5.09 7.19
N ARG A 62 -13.18 5.73 7.82
CA ARG A 62 -11.78 5.59 7.41
C ARG A 62 -11.26 4.17 7.71
N GLU A 63 -11.55 3.64 8.89
CA GLU A 63 -11.12 2.29 9.30
C GLU A 63 -11.74 1.22 8.39
N GLU A 64 -13.03 1.31 8.09
CA GLU A 64 -13.73 0.42 7.16
C GLU A 64 -13.11 0.46 5.75
N ARG A 65 -12.81 1.67 5.25
CA ARG A 65 -12.15 1.82 3.94
C ARG A 65 -10.76 1.20 3.92
N GLU A 66 -9.98 1.37 4.98
CA GLU A 66 -8.64 0.81 5.06
C GLU A 66 -8.68 -0.72 5.16
N GLN A 67 -9.66 -1.27 5.88
CA GLN A 67 -9.90 -2.70 5.91
C GLN A 67 -10.27 -3.25 4.53
N ALA A 68 -11.19 -2.58 3.80
CA ALA A 68 -11.58 -2.97 2.45
C ALA A 68 -10.39 -2.93 1.46
N ARG A 69 -9.53 -1.90 1.56
CA ARG A 69 -8.28 -1.84 0.80
C ARG A 69 -7.36 -3.00 1.10
N GLY A 70 -7.21 -3.35 2.37
CA GLY A 70 -6.41 -4.49 2.80
C GLY A 70 -6.92 -5.81 2.20
N GLN A 71 -8.23 -6.02 2.19
CA GLN A 71 -8.85 -7.20 1.59
C GLN A 71 -8.58 -7.28 0.09
N ILE A 72 -8.82 -6.21 -0.67
CA ILE A 72 -8.56 -6.16 -2.11
C ILE A 72 -7.10 -6.46 -2.44
N LEU A 73 -6.15 -5.86 -1.71
CA LEU A 73 -4.72 -6.09 -1.92
C LEU A 73 -4.33 -7.54 -1.62
N SER A 74 -4.93 -8.14 -0.59
CA SER A 74 -4.68 -9.54 -0.24
C SER A 74 -5.18 -10.49 -1.34
N GLU A 75 -6.38 -10.25 -1.87
CA GLU A 75 -6.93 -11.05 -2.97
C GLU A 75 -6.12 -10.87 -4.26
N PHE A 76 -5.74 -9.63 -4.58
CA PHE A 76 -4.91 -9.37 -5.76
C PHE A 76 -3.57 -10.12 -5.67
N ARG A 77 -2.95 -10.16 -4.49
CA ARG A 77 -1.71 -10.93 -4.27
C ARG A 77 -1.91 -12.43 -4.50
N LEU A 78 -3.05 -12.99 -4.08
CA LEU A 78 -3.39 -14.39 -4.35
C LEU A 78 -3.54 -14.65 -5.86
N LEU A 79 -4.26 -13.77 -6.58
CA LEU A 79 -4.42 -13.89 -8.04
C LEU A 79 -3.08 -13.87 -8.76
N VAL A 80 -2.16 -12.99 -8.37
CA VAL A 80 -0.80 -12.92 -8.93
C VAL A 80 -0.06 -14.24 -8.69
N GLY A 81 -0.16 -14.80 -7.48
CA GLY A 81 0.44 -16.10 -7.16
C GLY A 81 -0.12 -17.25 -8.00
N MET A 82 -1.45 -17.31 -8.18
CA MET A 82 -2.10 -18.32 -9.02
C MET A 82 -1.70 -18.18 -10.49
N THR A 83 -1.69 -16.96 -11.01
CA THR A 83 -1.25 -16.65 -12.38
C THR A 83 0.18 -17.13 -12.61
N GLN A 84 1.09 -16.82 -11.68
CA GLN A 84 2.49 -17.24 -11.77
C GLN A 84 2.62 -18.77 -11.73
N ALA A 85 1.87 -19.45 -10.86
CA ALA A 85 1.88 -20.90 -10.76
C ALA A 85 1.44 -21.54 -12.09
N ILE A 86 0.34 -21.05 -12.68
CA ILE A 86 -0.17 -21.55 -13.97
C ILE A 86 0.88 -21.34 -15.06
N ILE A 87 1.45 -20.14 -15.18
CA ILE A 87 2.48 -19.84 -16.19
C ILE A 87 3.72 -20.71 -16.01
N ALA A 88 4.10 -21.04 -14.77
CA ALA A 88 5.27 -21.86 -14.49
C ALA A 88 5.06 -23.34 -14.82
N THR A 89 3.84 -23.86 -14.72
CA THR A 89 3.56 -25.30 -14.86
C THR A 89 2.87 -25.69 -16.17
N ALA A 90 2.16 -24.75 -16.81
CA ALA A 90 1.34 -25.06 -17.97
C ALA A 90 2.14 -25.02 -19.28
N HIS A 91 1.78 -25.92 -20.20
CA HIS A 91 2.24 -25.80 -21.58
C HIS A 91 1.53 -24.60 -22.26
N PRO A 92 2.20 -23.79 -23.09
CA PRO A 92 1.59 -22.59 -23.70
C PRO A 92 0.32 -22.83 -24.52
N GLN A 93 0.13 -24.06 -25.01
CA GLN A 93 -1.04 -24.49 -25.79
C GLN A 93 -2.10 -25.23 -24.95
N ASP A 94 -1.92 -25.31 -23.64
CA ASP A 94 -2.92 -25.89 -22.75
C ASP A 94 -4.13 -24.96 -22.64
N VAL A 95 -5.24 -25.38 -23.24
CA VAL A 95 -6.50 -24.63 -23.27
C VAL A 95 -7.07 -24.43 -21.86
N ALA A 96 -6.90 -25.40 -20.95
CA ALA A 96 -7.38 -25.27 -19.58
C ALA A 96 -6.62 -24.17 -18.83
N ALA A 97 -5.30 -24.11 -19.00
CA ALA A 97 -4.47 -23.06 -18.44
C ALA A 97 -4.83 -21.67 -18.99
N GLN A 98 -5.08 -21.56 -20.29
CA GLN A 98 -5.51 -20.31 -20.91
C GLN A 98 -6.87 -19.83 -20.35
N ASN A 99 -7.83 -20.74 -20.19
CA ASN A 99 -9.13 -20.41 -19.59
C ASN A 99 -8.98 -19.93 -18.14
N MET A 100 -8.17 -20.62 -17.33
CA MET A 100 -7.92 -20.19 -15.94
C MET A 100 -7.24 -18.81 -15.88
N LEU A 101 -6.27 -18.54 -16.76
CA LEU A 101 -5.63 -17.22 -16.85
C LEU A 101 -6.63 -16.12 -17.24
N TRP A 102 -7.57 -16.44 -18.13
CA TRP A 102 -8.64 -15.52 -18.53
C TRP A 102 -9.58 -15.20 -17.36
N GLU A 103 -9.99 -16.21 -16.58
CA GLU A 103 -10.81 -16.03 -15.39
C GLU A 103 -10.11 -15.17 -14.32
N LEU A 104 -8.83 -15.45 -14.06
CA LEU A 104 -8.01 -14.67 -13.12
C LEU A 104 -7.88 -13.21 -13.58
N HIS A 105 -7.73 -12.98 -14.88
CA HIS A 105 -7.73 -11.64 -15.45
C HIS A 105 -9.05 -10.92 -15.20
N GLY A 106 -10.19 -11.58 -15.45
CA GLY A 106 -11.52 -11.04 -15.15
C GLY A 106 -11.69 -10.66 -13.67
N ARG A 107 -11.23 -11.50 -12.75
CA ARG A 107 -11.28 -11.19 -11.32
C ARG A 107 -10.37 -10.01 -10.95
N ALA A 108 -9.18 -9.92 -11.54
CA ALA A 108 -8.28 -8.79 -11.33
C ALA A 108 -8.90 -7.45 -11.77
N GLU A 109 -9.65 -7.46 -12.88
CA GLU A 109 -10.35 -6.28 -13.38
C GLU A 109 -11.49 -5.83 -12.44
N ILE A 110 -12.23 -6.77 -11.86
CA ILE A 110 -13.25 -6.47 -10.84
C ILE A 110 -12.60 -5.81 -9.62
N LEU A 111 -11.52 -6.39 -9.09
CA LEU A 111 -10.79 -5.83 -7.96
C LEU A 111 -10.23 -4.43 -8.26
N ARG A 112 -9.78 -4.20 -9.51
CA ARG A 112 -9.34 -2.87 -9.98
C ARG A 112 -10.47 -1.85 -9.89
N MET A 113 -11.68 -2.22 -10.30
CA MET A 113 -12.85 -1.35 -10.22
C MET A 113 -13.29 -1.07 -8.78
N GLU A 114 -13.31 -2.10 -7.92
CA GLU A 114 -13.59 -1.94 -6.49
C GLU A 114 -12.59 -0.99 -5.81
N TRP A 115 -11.29 -1.11 -6.16
CA TRP A 115 -10.25 -0.21 -5.67
C TRP A 115 -10.49 1.26 -6.07
N ILE A 116 -10.91 1.49 -7.32
CA ILE A 116 -11.22 2.84 -7.81
C ILE A 116 -12.39 3.44 -7.02
N VAL A 117 -13.46 2.68 -6.77
CA VAL A 117 -14.63 3.14 -6.02
C VAL A 117 -14.26 3.52 -4.58
N ILE A 118 -13.45 2.72 -3.91
CA ILE A 118 -12.99 3.01 -2.54
C ILE A 118 -12.05 4.22 -2.51
N ARG A 119 -11.31 4.48 -3.60
CA ARG A 119 -10.47 5.67 -3.72
C ARG A 119 -11.27 6.93 -4.04
N SER A 120 -12.31 6.85 -4.87
CA SER A 120 -13.08 8.01 -5.34
C SER A 120 -14.09 8.52 -4.32
N THR A 121 -14.41 7.72 -3.30
CA THR A 121 -15.29 8.09 -2.17
C THR A 121 -14.52 8.68 -0.99
N ALA A 122 -13.34 9.26 -1.26
CA ALA A 122 -12.49 9.98 -0.31
C ALA A 122 -12.79 11.48 -0.33
#